data_AF-A0A542B629-F1
#
_entry.id   AF-A0A542B629-F1
#
_cell.length_a   1.000
_cell.length_b   1.000
_cell.length_c   1.000
_cell.angle_alpha   90.00
_cell.angle_beta   90.00
_cell.angle_gamma   90.00
#
_symmetry.space_group_name_H-M   'P 1'
#
loop_
_entity.id
_entity.type
_entity.pdbx_description
1 polymer ?
#
loop_
_entity_poly.entity_id
_entity_poly.type
_entity_poly.pdbx_seq_one_letter_code
_entity_poly.pdbx_strand_id
1 'polypeptide(L)'
;MTKTIRFALVVSTFLGSGIAAQAAMLAALTGDDTLTMVDTATLKAGKSMKVTGLAGKIAGIDVRPADGMLYALAVDGAIYTIDKTGKATMKSKMDTVLPAGARATVDFNPAADRLRVIGSDGTNLRVNVDDGKTTVDGKLKFAETDMHKGEVPMIVAGAYTNSVKGTKETALYDIDGKIGGLIKQAPPNDGVLGAVGKLGVMPKTIAFDIETAGDGTNTGWLLADGALHKVDLATGKATAVGKVAGLSAAARDIAVLPAM
;
A
#
# COMPACT_ATOMS: atom_id res chain seq x y z
N MET A 1 -53.81 33.25 -38.32
CA MET A 1 -52.42 33.06 -38.78
C MET A 1 -51.60 32.53 -37.61
N THR A 2 -51.53 31.22 -37.48
CA THR A 2 -50.93 30.50 -36.35
C THR A 2 -49.43 30.41 -36.57
N LYS A 3 -48.62 31.08 -35.74
CA LYS A 3 -47.15 31.03 -35.81
C LYS A 3 -46.62 29.84 -35.01
N THR A 4 -46.09 28.85 -35.71
CA THR A 4 -45.42 27.68 -35.13
C THR A 4 -44.00 28.07 -34.70
N ILE A 5 -43.74 28.10 -33.39
CA ILE A 5 -42.40 28.31 -32.83
C ILE A 5 -41.68 26.95 -32.81
N ARG A 6 -40.61 26.82 -33.58
CA ARG A 6 -39.72 25.65 -33.55
C ARG A 6 -38.64 25.85 -32.50
N PHE A 7 -38.66 25.07 -31.43
CA PHE A 7 -37.55 24.95 -30.49
C PHE A 7 -36.43 24.13 -31.13
N ALA A 8 -35.25 24.74 -31.31
CA ALA A 8 -34.04 24.03 -31.71
C ALA A 8 -33.38 23.44 -30.45
N LEU A 9 -33.29 22.10 -30.39
CA LEU A 9 -32.57 21.37 -29.36
C LEU A 9 -31.07 21.42 -29.69
N VAL A 10 -30.29 22.21 -28.93
CA VAL A 10 -28.83 22.18 -29.01
C VAL A 10 -28.33 21.03 -28.13
N VAL A 11 -28.01 19.90 -28.76
CA VAL A 11 -27.27 18.81 -28.11
C VAL A 11 -25.82 19.25 -28.01
N SER A 12 -25.38 19.64 -26.82
CA SER A 12 -23.97 19.90 -26.53
C SER A 12 -23.30 18.57 -26.19
N THR A 13 -22.56 17.99 -27.14
CA THR A 13 -21.67 16.86 -26.86
C THR A 13 -20.49 17.35 -26.05
N PHE A 14 -20.52 17.14 -24.74
CA PHE A 14 -19.32 17.16 -23.91
C PHE A 14 -18.41 16.01 -24.36
N LEU A 15 -17.40 16.33 -25.17
CA LEU A 15 -16.23 15.47 -25.34
C LEU A 15 -15.50 15.47 -23.99
N GLY A 16 -15.80 14.48 -23.17
CA GLY A 16 -15.00 14.19 -21.99
C GLY A 16 -13.59 13.86 -22.45
N SER A 17 -12.64 14.77 -22.19
CA SER A 17 -11.22 14.45 -22.23
C SER A 17 -11.01 13.34 -21.21
N GLY A 18 -10.89 12.10 -21.69
CA GLY A 18 -10.44 10.99 -20.88
C GLY A 18 -9.05 11.36 -20.38
N ILE A 19 -8.96 11.78 -19.13
CA ILE A 19 -7.71 11.78 -18.38
C ILE A 19 -7.24 10.34 -18.42
N ALA A 20 -6.24 10.06 -19.25
CA ALA A 20 -5.59 8.77 -19.25
C ALA A 20 -5.14 8.51 -17.81
N ALA A 21 -5.73 7.50 -17.17
CA ALA A 21 -5.29 7.07 -15.85
C ALA A 21 -3.79 6.76 -15.97
N GLN A 22 -2.97 7.51 -15.24
CA GLN A 22 -1.53 7.33 -15.26
C GLN A 22 -1.21 5.90 -14.80
N ALA A 23 -0.35 5.22 -15.56
CA ALA A 23 0.06 3.85 -15.27
C ALA A 23 1.06 3.86 -14.11
N ALA A 24 0.78 3.07 -13.08
CA ALA A 24 1.70 2.83 -11.98
C ALA A 24 2.60 1.63 -12.31
N MET A 25 3.83 1.66 -11.81
CA MET A 25 4.67 0.47 -11.74
C MET A 25 4.74 0.02 -10.28
N LEU A 26 4.35 -1.23 -10.02
CA LEU A 26 4.42 -1.82 -8.68
C LEU A 26 5.62 -2.77 -8.61
N ALA A 27 6.42 -2.70 -7.55
CA ALA A 27 7.29 -3.80 -7.15
C ALA A 27 6.48 -4.79 -6.31
N ALA A 28 6.31 -6.02 -6.78
CA ALA A 28 5.63 -7.07 -6.04
C ALA A 28 6.64 -8.02 -5.35
N LEU A 29 6.54 -8.13 -4.03
CA LEU A 29 7.31 -9.07 -3.24
C LEU A 29 6.64 -10.45 -3.22
N THR A 30 7.37 -11.45 -3.67
CA THR A 30 6.95 -12.85 -3.72
C THR A 30 7.99 -13.74 -3.05
N GLY A 31 7.55 -14.88 -2.50
CA GLY A 31 8.44 -15.79 -1.77
C GLY A 31 9.17 -15.07 -0.63
N ASP A 32 10.44 -15.40 -0.44
CA ASP A 32 11.24 -14.84 0.65
C ASP A 32 11.95 -13.54 0.28
N ASP A 33 12.36 -13.38 -0.98
CA ASP A 33 13.26 -12.31 -1.42
C ASP A 33 13.17 -11.99 -2.93
N THR A 34 12.05 -12.27 -3.58
CA THR A 34 11.91 -12.08 -5.04
C THR A 34 10.99 -10.91 -5.36
N LEU A 35 11.50 -9.95 -6.14
CA LEU A 35 10.74 -8.82 -6.66
C LEU A 35 10.32 -9.07 -8.11
N THR A 36 9.09 -8.70 -8.44
CA THR A 36 8.60 -8.69 -9.83
C THR A 36 7.88 -7.38 -10.09
N MET A 37 8.29 -6.66 -11.13
CA MET A 37 7.64 -5.40 -11.48
C MET A 37 6.33 -5.67 -12.21
N VAL A 38 5.26 -4.98 -11.85
CA VAL A 38 3.91 -5.11 -12.41
C VAL A 38 3.46 -3.77 -12.94
N ASP A 39 3.10 -3.73 -14.22
CA ASP A 39 2.50 -2.57 -14.86
C ASP A 39 0.97 -2.61 -14.66
N THR A 40 0.42 -1.59 -13.99
CA THR A 40 -1.01 -1.55 -13.65
C THR A 40 -1.91 -1.24 -14.85
N ALA A 41 -1.38 -0.64 -15.92
CA ALA A 41 -2.13 -0.36 -17.14
C ALA A 41 -2.17 -1.56 -18.08
N THR A 42 -1.05 -2.25 -18.25
CA THR A 42 -0.98 -3.42 -19.15
C THR A 42 -1.31 -4.75 -18.46
N LEU A 43 -1.40 -4.77 -17.12
CA LEU A 43 -1.59 -5.96 -16.29
C LEU A 43 -0.56 -7.06 -16.58
N LYS A 44 0.68 -6.65 -16.85
CA LYS A 44 1.79 -7.56 -17.12
C LYS A 44 2.85 -7.45 -16.04
N ALA A 45 3.30 -8.60 -15.58
CA ALA A 45 4.50 -8.73 -14.77
C ALA A 45 5.72 -8.86 -15.69
N GLY A 46 6.81 -8.18 -15.29
CA GLY A 46 8.12 -8.31 -15.90
C GLY A 46 8.84 -9.60 -15.47
N LYS A 47 10.15 -9.65 -15.69
CA LYS A 47 10.99 -10.75 -15.19
C LYS A 47 11.14 -10.62 -13.67
N SER A 48 10.99 -11.74 -12.96
CA SER A 48 11.29 -11.82 -11.54
C SER A 48 12.79 -11.68 -11.29
N MET A 49 13.13 -11.03 -10.18
CA MET A 49 14.49 -10.72 -9.76
C MET A 49 14.66 -11.10 -8.29
N LYS A 50 15.61 -12.00 -8.02
CA LYS A 50 16.00 -12.33 -6.64
C LYS A 50 16.85 -11.19 -6.08
N VAL A 51 16.50 -10.71 -4.89
CA VAL A 51 17.27 -9.69 -4.20
C VAL A 51 18.56 -10.32 -3.67
N THR A 52 19.69 -9.64 -3.88
CA THR A 52 21.02 -10.06 -3.43
C THR A 52 21.55 -9.09 -2.37
N GLY A 53 22.54 -9.47 -1.57
CA GLY A 53 23.17 -8.55 -0.60
C GLY A 53 22.41 -8.35 0.72
N LEU A 54 21.30 -9.07 0.94
CA LEU A 54 20.63 -9.19 2.22
C LEU A 54 20.80 -10.58 2.83
N ALA A 55 20.55 -10.70 4.12
CA ALA A 55 20.50 -11.98 4.82
C ALA A 55 19.05 -12.32 5.20
N GLY A 56 18.65 -13.57 4.95
CA GLY A 56 17.35 -14.07 5.35
C GLY A 56 16.19 -13.59 4.48
N LYS A 57 14.99 -13.56 5.08
CA LYS A 57 13.73 -13.27 4.41
C LYS A 57 13.36 -11.79 4.55
N ILE A 58 12.85 -11.20 3.48
CA ILE A 58 12.24 -9.86 3.52
C ILE A 58 10.92 -9.95 4.28
N ALA A 59 10.69 -9.12 5.28
CA ALA A 59 9.40 -8.97 5.96
C ALA A 59 8.41 -8.17 5.08
N GLY A 60 8.84 -7.03 4.54
CA GLY A 60 8.07 -6.19 3.62
C GLY A 60 8.95 -5.17 2.89
N ILE A 61 8.38 -4.45 1.93
CA ILE A 61 9.04 -3.43 1.11
C ILE A 61 8.20 -2.15 1.02
N ASP A 62 8.86 -1.01 0.86
CA ASP A 62 8.18 0.23 0.48
C ASP A 62 9.18 1.26 -0.09
N VAL A 63 8.71 2.24 -0.85
CA VAL A 63 9.52 3.36 -1.36
C VAL A 63 9.47 4.52 -0.38
N ARG A 64 10.64 5.01 0.06
CA ARG A 64 10.71 6.20 0.93
C ARG A 64 10.51 7.47 0.09
N PRO A 65 9.45 8.27 0.30
CA PRO A 65 9.18 9.43 -0.57
C PRO A 65 10.24 10.53 -0.47
N ALA A 66 11.01 10.58 0.61
CA ALA A 66 12.07 11.56 0.80
C ALA A 66 13.27 11.41 -0.17
N ASP A 67 13.59 10.18 -0.59
CA ASP A 67 14.74 9.85 -1.44
C ASP A 67 14.38 9.03 -2.70
N GLY A 68 13.17 8.48 -2.78
CA GLY A 68 12.67 7.69 -3.91
C GLY A 68 13.30 6.30 -4.03
N MET A 69 14.03 5.84 -3.02
CA MET A 69 14.62 4.50 -3.02
C MET A 69 13.61 3.46 -2.54
N LEU A 70 13.70 2.24 -3.10
CA LEU A 70 13.00 1.08 -2.56
C LEU A 70 13.74 0.58 -1.32
N TYR A 71 13.03 0.46 -0.22
CA TYR A 71 13.51 -0.12 1.02
C TYR A 71 12.93 -1.52 1.21
N ALA A 72 13.67 -2.37 1.90
CA ALA A 72 13.21 -3.66 2.39
C ALA A 72 13.54 -3.80 3.86
N LEU A 73 12.55 -4.23 4.65
CA LEU A 73 12.75 -4.69 6.02
C LEU A 73 12.96 -6.20 5.98
N ALA A 74 14.02 -6.72 6.58
CA ALA A 74 14.20 -8.15 6.82
C ALA A 74 13.51 -8.59 8.12
N VAL A 75 13.16 -9.88 8.24
CA VAL A 75 12.48 -10.43 9.43
C VAL A 75 13.27 -10.23 10.73
N ASP A 76 14.60 -10.16 10.65
CA ASP A 76 15.47 -9.92 11.79
C ASP A 76 15.63 -8.44 12.17
N GLY A 77 14.90 -7.53 11.50
CA GLY A 77 14.94 -6.09 11.73
C GLY A 77 15.96 -5.32 10.90
N ALA A 78 16.79 -5.97 10.09
CA ALA A 78 17.74 -5.26 9.22
C ALA A 78 16.99 -4.51 8.11
N ILE A 79 17.34 -3.26 7.88
CA ILE A 79 16.73 -2.39 6.87
C ILE A 79 17.73 -2.19 5.74
N TYR A 80 17.28 -2.40 4.51
CA TYR A 80 18.09 -2.29 3.31
C TYR A 80 17.47 -1.30 2.33
N THR A 81 18.30 -0.65 1.52
CA THR A 81 17.86 -0.07 0.25
C THR A 81 18.15 -1.07 -0.87
N ILE A 82 17.30 -1.10 -1.90
CA ILE A 82 17.44 -2.00 -3.07
C ILE A 82 17.56 -1.15 -4.33
N ASP A 83 18.60 -1.40 -5.11
CA ASP A 83 18.78 -0.73 -6.41
C ASP A 83 17.99 -1.40 -7.55
N LYS A 84 18.00 -0.79 -8.74
CA LYS A 84 17.27 -1.28 -9.92
C LYS A 84 17.75 -2.65 -10.43
N THR A 85 18.91 -3.13 -9.98
CA THR A 85 19.46 -4.44 -10.31
C THR A 85 19.11 -5.51 -9.27
N GLY A 86 18.44 -5.13 -8.18
CA GLY A 86 18.06 -6.03 -7.10
C GLY A 86 19.16 -6.21 -6.06
N LYS A 87 20.18 -5.36 -6.05
CA LYS A 87 21.23 -5.41 -5.02
C LYS A 87 20.79 -4.60 -3.80
N ALA A 88 20.66 -5.29 -2.68
CA ALA A 88 20.37 -4.70 -1.38
C ALA A 88 21.66 -4.18 -0.72
N THR A 89 21.56 -3.02 -0.06
CA THR A 89 22.63 -2.44 0.77
C THR A 89 22.04 -2.12 2.13
N MET A 90 22.66 -2.65 3.20
CA MET A 90 22.16 -2.42 4.56
C MET A 90 22.28 -0.94 4.92
N LYS A 91 21.18 -0.38 5.43
CA LYS A 91 21.06 1.01 5.86
C LYS A 91 21.16 1.13 7.38
N SER A 92 20.39 0.31 8.10
CA SER A 92 20.33 0.30 9.56
C SER A 92 19.69 -1.00 10.07
N LYS A 93 19.46 -1.11 11.38
CA LYS A 93 18.75 -2.24 11.99
C LYS A 93 17.84 -1.74 13.11
N MET A 94 16.61 -2.24 13.16
CA MET A 94 15.64 -1.87 14.19
C MET A 94 16.13 -2.26 15.59
N ASP A 95 16.00 -1.34 16.54
CA ASP A 95 16.23 -1.60 17.98
C ASP A 95 15.20 -2.57 18.57
N THR A 96 14.00 -2.63 17.99
CA THR A 96 12.90 -3.49 18.42
C THR A 96 12.24 -4.09 17.19
N VAL A 97 12.15 -5.41 17.13
CA VAL A 97 11.54 -6.14 16.02
C VAL A 97 10.13 -6.60 16.35
N LEU A 98 9.36 -6.97 15.32
CA LEU A 98 8.07 -7.61 15.53
C LEU A 98 8.24 -8.96 16.26
N PRO A 99 7.26 -9.36 17.08
CA PRO A 99 7.22 -10.71 17.65
C PRO A 99 7.29 -11.80 16.57
N ALA A 100 7.95 -12.91 16.89
CA ALA A 100 8.07 -14.03 15.98
C ALA A 100 6.67 -14.56 15.56
N GLY A 101 6.49 -14.85 14.27
CA GLY A 101 5.23 -15.35 13.72
C GLY A 101 4.24 -14.26 13.31
N ALA A 102 4.43 -13.00 13.73
CA ALA A 102 3.66 -11.89 13.20
C ALA A 102 4.03 -11.63 11.73
N ARG A 103 3.02 -11.44 10.88
CA ARG A 103 3.23 -10.96 9.51
C ARG A 103 3.43 -9.45 9.58
N ALA A 104 4.44 -8.96 8.86
CA ALA A 104 4.73 -7.54 8.80
C ALA A 104 3.92 -6.86 7.69
N THR A 105 3.48 -5.64 7.98
CA THR A 105 3.06 -4.61 7.03
C THR A 105 4.01 -3.44 7.21
N VAL A 106 4.58 -2.92 6.14
CA VAL A 106 5.55 -1.81 6.20
C VAL A 106 5.17 -0.73 5.20
N ASP A 107 5.26 0.53 5.62
CA ASP A 107 4.97 1.67 4.75
C ASP A 107 5.58 2.96 5.32
N PHE A 108 6.07 3.87 4.48
CA PHE A 108 6.59 5.15 4.90
C PHE A 108 5.48 6.17 5.05
N ASN A 109 5.43 6.81 6.22
CA ASN A 109 4.70 8.06 6.34
C ASN A 109 5.54 9.19 5.69
N PRO A 110 5.10 9.78 4.57
CA PRO A 110 5.88 10.83 3.88
C PRO A 110 5.93 12.17 4.62
N ALA A 111 4.98 12.48 5.49
CA ALA A 111 4.98 13.72 6.28
C ALA A 111 5.93 13.63 7.49
N ALA A 112 5.94 12.48 8.17
CA ALA A 112 6.81 12.21 9.31
C ALA A 112 8.20 11.72 8.92
N ASP A 113 8.36 11.23 7.68
CA ASP A 113 9.55 10.55 7.17
C ASP A 113 9.98 9.40 8.10
N ARG A 114 9.04 8.52 8.41
CA ARG A 114 9.24 7.35 9.28
C ARG A 114 8.62 6.12 8.65
N LEU A 115 9.31 4.99 8.78
CA LEU A 115 8.77 3.69 8.39
C LEU A 115 7.82 3.22 9.50
N ARG A 116 6.55 2.98 9.13
CA ARG A 116 5.58 2.27 9.95
C ARG A 116 5.83 0.77 9.77
N VAL A 117 5.84 0.02 10.87
CA VAL A 117 5.94 -1.44 10.85
C VAL A 117 4.83 -1.99 11.75
N ILE A 118 3.85 -2.62 11.15
CA ILE A 118 2.69 -3.19 11.83
C ILE A 118 2.79 -4.72 11.79
N GLY A 119 2.57 -5.36 12.93
CA GLY A 119 2.42 -6.80 13.04
C GLY A 119 0.96 -7.20 12.94
N SER A 120 0.70 -8.35 12.32
CA SER A 120 -0.65 -8.95 12.27
C SER A 120 -1.22 -9.33 13.64
N ASP A 121 -0.43 -9.23 14.71
CA ASP A 121 -0.82 -9.40 16.11
C ASP A 121 -1.23 -8.08 16.81
N GLY A 122 -1.25 -6.98 16.04
CA GLY A 122 -1.55 -5.64 16.51
C GLY A 122 -0.34 -4.86 17.05
N THR A 123 0.87 -5.41 16.96
CA THR A 123 2.10 -4.66 17.26
C THR A 123 2.22 -3.49 16.28
N ASN A 124 2.56 -2.30 16.79
CA ASN A 124 2.59 -1.07 16.00
C ASN A 124 3.88 -0.31 16.30
N LEU A 125 4.78 -0.26 15.33
CA LEU A 125 6.11 0.31 15.49
C LEU A 125 6.32 1.46 14.51
N ARG A 126 7.14 2.43 14.92
CA ARG A 126 7.54 3.55 14.07
C ARG A 126 9.05 3.70 14.13
N VAL A 127 9.69 3.62 12.98
CA VAL A 127 11.15 3.46 12.85
C VAL A 127 11.74 4.65 12.10
N ASN A 128 12.85 5.17 12.63
CA ASN A 128 13.74 6.02 11.86
C ASN A 128 14.73 5.13 11.11
N VAL A 129 14.60 5.06 9.79
CA VAL A 129 15.44 4.17 8.97
C VAL A 129 16.90 4.62 8.87
N ASP A 130 17.21 5.87 9.22
CA ASP A 130 18.58 6.37 9.16
C ASP A 130 19.46 5.87 10.32
N ASP A 131 18.87 5.58 11.48
CA ASP A 131 19.60 5.10 12.67
C ASP A 131 19.02 3.84 13.32
N GLY A 132 17.88 3.33 12.85
CA GLY A 132 17.24 2.12 13.36
C GLY A 132 16.39 2.33 14.62
N LYS A 133 16.36 3.56 15.17
CA LYS A 133 15.61 3.85 16.39
C LYS A 133 14.14 3.55 16.18
N THR A 134 13.62 2.67 17.04
CA THR A 134 12.26 2.15 16.95
C THR A 134 11.45 2.62 18.14
N THR A 135 10.31 3.26 17.86
CA THR A 135 9.29 3.59 18.87
C THR A 135 8.20 2.54 18.83
N VAL A 136 7.83 2.02 20.01
CA VAL A 136 6.63 1.18 20.18
C VAL A 136 5.45 2.12 20.42
N ASP A 137 4.54 2.18 19.44
CA ASP A 137 3.33 2.98 19.50
C ASP A 137 2.19 2.19 20.19
N GLY A 138 1.00 2.79 20.29
CA GLY A 138 -0.18 2.14 20.84
C GLY A 138 -0.55 0.86 20.08
N LYS A 139 -0.83 -0.22 20.82
CA LYS A 139 -1.30 -1.49 20.26
C LYS A 139 -2.60 -1.27 19.49
N LEU A 140 -2.71 -1.91 18.33
CA LEU A 140 -3.88 -1.77 17.47
C LEU A 140 -5.16 -2.23 18.18
N LYS A 141 -6.20 -1.39 18.08
CA LYS A 141 -7.52 -1.63 18.65
C LYS A 141 -8.58 -0.87 17.85
N PHE A 142 -9.75 -1.47 17.66
CA PHE A 142 -10.90 -0.75 17.14
C PHE A 142 -11.36 0.33 18.11
N ALA A 143 -11.75 1.48 17.57
CA ALA A 143 -12.22 2.61 18.35
C ALA A 143 -13.46 2.23 19.18
N GLU A 144 -13.68 2.95 20.27
CA GLU A 144 -14.82 2.71 21.18
C GLU A 144 -16.18 2.91 20.50
N THR A 145 -16.22 3.69 19.43
CA THR A 145 -17.42 3.96 18.61
C THR A 145 -17.49 3.10 17.36
N ASP A 146 -16.48 2.27 17.10
CA ASP A 146 -16.44 1.41 15.91
C ASP A 146 -17.33 0.17 16.09
N MET A 147 -17.90 -0.32 14.99
CA MET A 147 -18.75 -1.52 15.01
C MET A 147 -17.98 -2.81 15.39
N HIS A 148 -16.66 -2.82 15.22
CA HIS A 148 -15.77 -3.93 15.57
C HIS A 148 -15.09 -3.74 16.93
N LYS A 149 -15.58 -2.83 17.77
CA LYS A 149 -15.08 -2.64 19.14
C LYS A 149 -14.94 -3.97 19.88
N GLY A 150 -13.78 -4.16 20.51
CA GLY A 150 -13.46 -5.35 21.30
C GLY A 150 -12.97 -6.55 20.49
N GLU A 151 -13.06 -6.51 19.16
CA GLU A 151 -12.40 -7.50 18.32
C GLU A 151 -10.88 -7.29 18.29
N VAL A 152 -10.13 -8.39 18.21
CA VAL A 152 -8.68 -8.34 17.95
C VAL A 152 -8.48 -8.11 16.44
N PRO A 153 -7.86 -6.98 16.03
CA PRO A 153 -7.58 -6.72 14.62
C PRO A 153 -6.48 -7.65 14.10
N MET A 154 -6.51 -7.90 12.78
CA MET A 154 -5.48 -8.67 12.07
C MET A 154 -5.09 -7.91 10.80
N ILE A 155 -4.26 -6.88 10.96
CA ILE A 155 -3.73 -6.11 9.84
C ILE A 155 -2.73 -6.94 9.04
N VAL A 156 -2.90 -6.99 7.72
CA VAL A 156 -2.08 -7.81 6.81
C VAL A 156 -1.48 -7.01 5.65
N ALA A 157 -1.92 -5.77 5.43
CA ALA A 157 -1.34 -4.80 4.52
C ALA A 157 -1.80 -3.39 4.93
N GLY A 158 -1.15 -2.34 4.43
CA GLY A 158 -1.49 -0.97 4.78
C GLY A 158 -0.54 0.01 4.11
N ALA A 159 -1.02 1.23 3.87
CA ALA A 159 -0.28 2.27 3.16
C ALA A 159 -0.75 3.68 3.51
N TYR A 160 0.15 4.65 3.40
CA TYR A 160 -0.13 6.07 3.58
C TYR A 160 -0.52 6.75 2.26
N THR A 161 -1.49 7.66 2.33
CA THR A 161 -1.78 8.58 1.23
C THR A 161 -0.72 9.66 1.08
N ASN A 162 -0.72 10.33 -0.08
CA ASN A 162 0.15 11.46 -0.40
C ASN A 162 1.63 11.08 -0.34
N SER A 163 1.99 9.91 -0.88
CA SER A 163 3.35 9.33 -0.91
C SER A 163 4.27 10.11 -1.86
N VAL A 164 4.44 11.40 -1.58
CA VAL A 164 5.24 12.35 -2.35
C VAL A 164 6.10 13.20 -1.41
N LYS A 165 7.30 13.53 -1.86
CA LYS A 165 8.27 14.31 -1.09
C LYS A 165 7.69 15.65 -0.65
N GLY A 166 7.77 15.94 0.65
CA GLY A 166 7.44 17.25 1.20
C GLY A 166 5.96 17.49 1.50
N THR A 167 5.10 16.47 1.34
CA THR A 167 3.70 16.54 1.79
C THR A 167 3.61 16.93 3.27
N LYS A 168 2.50 17.57 3.65
CA LYS A 168 2.22 17.98 5.03
C LYS A 168 1.17 17.12 5.71
N GLU A 169 0.38 16.40 4.93
CA GLU A 169 -0.76 15.62 5.42
C GLU A 169 -0.77 14.25 4.78
N THR A 170 -1.12 13.25 5.60
CA THR A 170 -1.17 11.84 5.24
C THR A 170 -2.29 11.18 6.02
N ALA A 171 -2.93 10.17 5.43
CA ALA A 171 -3.82 9.25 6.12
C ALA A 171 -3.27 7.83 5.98
N LEU A 172 -3.27 7.05 7.06
CA LEU A 172 -2.94 5.63 7.04
C LEU A 172 -4.22 4.82 6.82
N TYR A 173 -4.18 3.95 5.81
CA TYR A 173 -5.20 2.93 5.60
C TYR A 173 -4.59 1.54 5.70
N ASP A 174 -5.30 0.64 6.36
CA ASP A 174 -4.90 -0.75 6.54
C ASP A 174 -5.93 -1.70 5.93
N ILE A 175 -5.50 -2.93 5.68
CA ILE A 175 -6.35 -4.05 5.35
C ILE A 175 -6.38 -5.01 6.54
N ASP A 176 -7.55 -5.16 7.15
CA ASP A 176 -7.79 -6.21 8.14
C ASP A 176 -8.19 -7.50 7.41
N GLY A 177 -7.34 -8.52 7.50
CA GLY A 177 -7.53 -9.80 6.81
C GLY A 177 -8.59 -10.70 7.45
N LYS A 178 -9.02 -10.43 8.69
CA LYS A 178 -10.04 -11.21 9.39
C LYS A 178 -11.43 -10.70 9.02
N ILE A 179 -11.58 -9.38 8.96
CA ILE A 179 -12.82 -8.71 8.57
C ILE A 179 -12.93 -8.58 7.05
N GLY A 180 -11.82 -8.56 6.30
CA GLY A 180 -11.83 -8.28 4.87
C GLY A 180 -12.22 -6.85 4.56
N GLY A 181 -11.75 -5.92 5.38
CA GLY A 181 -12.16 -4.52 5.34
C GLY A 181 -10.98 -3.57 5.17
N LEU A 182 -11.24 -2.45 4.51
CA LEU A 182 -10.38 -1.28 4.58
C LEU A 182 -10.64 -0.60 5.92
N ILE A 183 -9.55 -0.33 6.63
CA ILE A 183 -9.54 0.32 7.95
C ILE A 183 -8.77 1.62 7.82
N LYS A 184 -9.20 2.65 8.53
CA LYS A 184 -8.44 3.89 8.70
C LYS A 184 -7.84 3.90 10.10
N GLN A 185 -6.52 4.07 10.20
CA GLN A 185 -5.84 4.17 11.49
C GLN A 185 -5.63 5.64 11.86
N ALA A 186 -6.37 6.12 12.84
CA ALA A 186 -6.37 7.53 13.21
C ALA A 186 -6.71 7.73 14.71
N PRO A 187 -5.78 8.28 15.53
CA PRO A 187 -4.38 8.58 15.20
C PRO A 187 -3.52 7.32 15.00
N PRO A 188 -2.56 7.31 14.04
CA PRO A 188 -1.67 6.17 13.83
C PRO A 188 -0.88 5.75 15.07
N ASN A 189 -0.35 6.70 15.83
CA ASN A 189 0.50 6.41 16.98
C ASN A 189 -0.28 5.87 18.19
N ASP A 190 -1.60 6.05 18.21
CA ASP A 190 -2.47 5.53 19.27
C ASP A 190 -3.00 4.12 18.92
N GLY A 191 -2.76 3.67 17.68
CA GLY A 191 -3.23 2.37 17.17
C GLY A 191 -4.74 2.28 17.02
N VAL A 192 -5.44 3.42 16.92
CA VAL A 192 -6.91 3.45 16.87
C VAL A 192 -7.39 3.18 15.45
N LEU A 193 -8.20 2.13 15.30
CA LEU A 193 -8.74 1.65 14.03
C LEU A 193 -10.22 2.01 13.89
N GLY A 194 -10.58 2.57 12.73
CA GLY A 194 -11.97 2.78 12.32
C GLY A 194 -12.25 2.07 11.00
N ALA A 195 -13.24 1.18 10.96
CA ALA A 195 -13.63 0.47 9.75
C ALA A 195 -14.24 1.44 8.73
N VAL A 196 -13.72 1.42 7.50
CA VAL A 196 -14.25 2.23 6.38
C VAL A 196 -15.32 1.45 5.63
N GLY A 197 -15.02 0.20 5.28
CA GLY A 197 -15.95 -0.66 4.57
C GLY A 197 -15.31 -1.97 4.11
N LYS A 198 -16.16 -2.89 3.66
CA LYS A 198 -15.72 -4.20 3.16
C LYS A 198 -15.07 -4.05 1.79
N LEU A 199 -13.98 -4.80 1.56
CA LEU A 199 -13.36 -4.91 0.24
C LEU A 199 -14.29 -5.52 -0.80
N GLY A 200 -15.21 -6.40 -0.37
CA GLY A 200 -16.05 -7.18 -1.28
C GLY A 200 -15.35 -8.40 -1.88
N VAL A 201 -14.08 -8.62 -1.51
CA VAL A 201 -13.28 -9.80 -1.85
C VAL A 201 -12.58 -10.31 -0.58
N MET A 202 -12.37 -11.63 -0.49
CA MET A 202 -11.67 -12.29 0.63
C MET A 202 -10.56 -13.21 0.08
N PRO A 203 -9.50 -12.64 -0.51
CA PRO A 203 -8.41 -13.42 -1.10
C PRO A 203 -7.53 -14.07 -0.02
N LYS A 204 -6.78 -15.10 -0.40
CA LYS A 204 -5.81 -15.76 0.49
C LYS A 204 -4.55 -14.92 0.67
N THR A 205 -4.16 -14.22 -0.39
CA THR A 205 -3.00 -13.33 -0.45
C THR A 205 -3.44 -11.92 -0.78
N ILE A 206 -2.91 -10.98 0.00
CA ILE A 206 -3.25 -9.56 -0.03
C ILE A 206 -1.92 -8.81 -0.06
N ALA A 207 -1.81 -7.87 -0.99
CA ALA A 207 -0.79 -6.85 -1.01
C ALA A 207 -1.47 -5.53 -1.41
N PHE A 208 -1.18 -4.45 -0.68
CA PHE A 208 -1.87 -3.18 -0.84
C PHE A 208 -0.89 -2.03 -0.72
N ASP A 209 -1.03 -1.04 -1.61
CA ASP A 209 -0.31 0.23 -1.54
C ASP A 209 -1.13 1.36 -2.18
N ILE A 210 -0.81 2.61 -1.88
CA ILE A 210 -1.49 3.81 -2.38
C ILE A 210 -0.54 4.61 -3.27
N GLU A 211 -0.87 4.69 -4.55
CA GLU A 211 -0.20 5.60 -5.48
C GLU A 211 -0.74 7.03 -5.28
N THR A 212 0.16 8.01 -5.28
CA THR A 212 -0.21 9.43 -5.41
C THR A 212 0.25 9.97 -6.76
N ALA A 213 -0.72 10.35 -7.61
CA ALA A 213 -0.45 10.93 -8.92
C ALA A 213 0.07 12.39 -8.80
N GLY A 214 0.61 12.93 -9.89
CA GLY A 214 1.18 14.28 -9.91
C GLY A 214 0.17 15.41 -9.64
N ASP A 215 -1.13 15.14 -9.80
CA ASP A 215 -2.22 16.06 -9.44
C ASP A 215 -2.70 15.92 -7.99
N GLY A 216 -2.08 15.02 -7.21
CA GLY A 216 -2.43 14.72 -5.82
C GLY A 216 -3.50 13.64 -5.65
N THR A 217 -4.01 13.05 -6.73
CA THR A 217 -4.99 11.96 -6.65
C THR A 217 -4.38 10.71 -6.04
N ASN A 218 -5.05 10.13 -5.04
CA ASN A 218 -4.64 8.86 -4.43
C ASN A 218 -5.41 7.69 -5.04
N THR A 219 -4.70 6.65 -5.47
CA THR A 219 -5.28 5.38 -5.96
C THR A 219 -4.80 4.23 -5.10
N GLY A 220 -5.72 3.56 -4.39
CA GLY A 220 -5.41 2.34 -3.66
C GLY A 220 -5.29 1.14 -4.61
N TRP A 221 -4.12 0.55 -4.72
CA TRP A 221 -3.85 -0.65 -5.49
C TRP A 221 -3.88 -1.87 -4.58
N LEU A 222 -4.73 -2.84 -4.90
CA LEU A 222 -4.83 -4.10 -4.17
C LEU A 222 -4.54 -5.26 -5.13
N LEU A 223 -3.46 -6.00 -4.89
CA LEU A 223 -3.16 -7.24 -5.57
C LEU A 223 -3.66 -8.41 -4.72
N ALA A 224 -4.76 -9.02 -5.14
CA ALA A 224 -5.50 -10.05 -4.43
C ALA A 224 -5.48 -11.35 -5.24
N ASP A 225 -4.76 -12.37 -4.75
CA ASP A 225 -4.59 -13.67 -5.44
C ASP A 225 -4.18 -13.53 -6.93
N GLY A 226 -3.33 -12.54 -7.23
CA GLY A 226 -2.83 -12.25 -8.58
C GLY A 226 -3.77 -11.42 -9.46
N ALA A 227 -4.92 -10.99 -8.95
CA ALA A 227 -5.80 -10.03 -9.62
C ALA A 227 -5.62 -8.63 -9.01
N LEU A 228 -5.40 -7.64 -9.87
CA LEU A 228 -5.26 -6.24 -9.49
C LEU A 228 -6.64 -5.60 -9.35
N HIS A 229 -6.82 -4.82 -8.30
CA HIS A 229 -8.03 -4.07 -7.99
C HIS A 229 -7.67 -2.62 -7.65
N LYS A 230 -8.63 -1.72 -7.88
CA LYS A 230 -8.64 -0.39 -7.27
C LYS A 230 -9.51 -0.41 -6.03
N VAL A 231 -8.98 0.07 -4.92
CA VAL A 231 -9.72 0.26 -3.67
C VAL A 231 -10.16 1.71 -3.57
N ASP A 232 -11.46 1.91 -3.42
CA ASP A 232 -12.01 3.21 -3.06
C ASP A 232 -11.73 3.49 -1.58
N LEU A 233 -10.90 4.48 -1.28
CA LEU A 233 -10.47 4.80 0.08
C LEU A 233 -11.59 5.40 0.94
N ALA A 234 -12.67 5.89 0.34
CA ALA A 234 -13.82 6.45 1.05
C ALA A 234 -14.84 5.38 1.43
N THR A 235 -14.99 4.33 0.61
CA THR A 235 -16.01 3.28 0.81
C THR A 235 -15.43 1.92 1.18
N GLY A 236 -14.13 1.73 1.01
CA GLY A 236 -13.44 0.45 1.19
C GLY A 236 -13.66 -0.55 0.05
N LYS A 237 -14.50 -0.25 -0.96
CA LYS A 237 -14.85 -1.20 -2.00
C LYS A 237 -13.68 -1.45 -2.97
N ALA A 238 -13.27 -2.71 -3.12
CA ALA A 238 -12.34 -3.13 -4.16
C ALA A 238 -13.08 -3.39 -5.47
N THR A 239 -12.58 -2.83 -6.58
CA THR A 239 -13.11 -3.04 -7.93
C THR A 239 -12.02 -3.65 -8.80
N ALA A 240 -12.30 -4.83 -9.37
CA ALA A 240 -11.33 -5.56 -10.18
C ALA A 240 -10.94 -4.78 -11.43
N VAL A 241 -9.63 -4.71 -11.69
CA VAL A 241 -9.06 -4.21 -12.95
C VAL A 241 -8.78 -5.40 -13.87
N GLY A 242 -8.20 -6.48 -13.34
CA GLY A 242 -7.98 -7.73 -14.07
C GLY A 242 -6.87 -8.59 -13.48
N LYS A 243 -6.67 -9.78 -14.05
CA LYS A 243 -5.59 -10.68 -13.64
C LYS A 243 -4.25 -10.22 -14.20
N VAL A 244 -3.22 -10.20 -13.35
CA VAL A 244 -1.85 -9.89 -13.78
C VAL A 244 -1.24 -11.11 -14.47
N ALA A 245 -0.87 -10.96 -15.73
CA ALA A 245 -0.20 -11.99 -16.52
C ALA A 245 1.29 -12.04 -16.20
N GLY A 246 1.85 -13.25 -16.08
CA GLY A 246 3.30 -13.45 -15.89
C GLY A 246 3.79 -13.42 -14.44
N LEU A 247 2.91 -13.16 -13.46
CA LEU A 247 3.28 -13.23 -12.05
C LEU A 247 3.43 -14.71 -11.65
N SER A 248 4.64 -15.10 -11.25
CA SER A 248 5.03 -16.50 -11.02
C SER A 248 4.59 -17.05 -9.66
N ALA A 249 4.28 -16.17 -8.69
CA ALA A 249 3.82 -16.52 -7.36
C ALA A 249 2.92 -15.42 -6.80
N ALA A 250 2.12 -15.74 -5.78
CA ALA A 250 1.27 -14.76 -5.13
C ALA A 250 2.11 -13.69 -4.41
N ALA A 251 1.83 -12.42 -4.69
CA ALA A 251 2.45 -11.31 -4.00
C ALA A 251 1.92 -11.24 -2.56
N ARG A 252 2.83 -10.98 -1.62
CA ARG A 252 2.50 -10.77 -0.21
C ARG A 252 2.74 -9.34 0.26
N ASP A 253 3.35 -8.53 -0.60
CA ASP A 253 3.55 -7.10 -0.42
C ASP A 253 3.75 -6.43 -1.79
N ILE A 254 3.40 -5.15 -1.90
CA ILE A 254 3.62 -4.34 -3.10
C ILE A 254 4.08 -2.94 -2.69
N ALA A 255 4.92 -2.33 -3.53
CA ALA A 255 5.30 -0.93 -3.39
C ALA A 255 5.14 -0.22 -4.74
N VAL A 256 4.53 0.97 -4.75
CA VAL A 256 4.41 1.85 -5.89
C VAL A 256 5.76 2.48 -6.14
N LEU A 257 6.33 2.21 -7.32
CA LEU A 257 7.59 2.79 -7.73
C LEU A 257 7.40 4.21 -8.24
N PRO A 258 8.38 5.11 -8.03
CA PRO A 258 8.36 6.43 -8.64
C PRO A 258 8.22 6.33 -10.16
N ALA A 259 7.47 7.26 -10.75
CA ALA A 259 7.42 7.39 -12.20
C ALA A 259 8.84 7.56 -12.76
N MET A 260 9.14 6.83 -13.85
CA MET A 260 10.44 6.89 -14.53
C MET A 260 10.60 8.17 -15.34
#